data_AF-A0A1E5JUS2-F1
#
_entry.id   AF-A0A1E5JUS2-F1
#
_cell.length_a   1.000
_cell.length_b   1.000
_cell.length_c   1.000
_cell.angle_alpha   90.00
_cell.angle_beta   90.00
_cell.angle_gamma   90.00
#
_symmetry.space_group_name_H-M   'P 1'
#
loop_
_entity.id
_entity.type
_entity.pdbx_description
1 polymer ?
#
loop_
_entity_poly.entity_id
_entity_poly.type
_entity_poly.pdbx_seq_one_letter_code
_entity_poly.pdbx_strand_id
1 'polypeptide(L)'
;MKKRPKHLFEKINRAYELVTRMKEGYVWRGSSDYSFIYSDGTQLDTKKIIEKASLERDITILDIGTSNGVFISANDTEINRGLKHKHKVAVYGISATDERNSVDNIIPNEKYLTGNAEYLGDPNYEEFRGIASQQFDYIFSSKTVMHLVDPVAAIINAYNKLKPGGVLAIDEFTLKGCEGRLQDIITHLRKEGHCIAVSLNNQTGTIDKFCIKKTENPLEFPLEYDADRIGYVPSPQLKKDNRSNLERIVSAGMLLEGTLEKSKLSLFKDFTSLDALLRSKQYRALPHEHQELCILFVVAKEISTSVSKQQPKLGSPSGFFTSPILLQKILCLKQLCFDKGVEGGRILSGDVYGVGLGNVLISSNYLPLATRLNLIRLTACQKMLGMDLENSAENAKAFAQMDVYPSRVDYLHNEMLFRSISEALSQPKPSQPMNVVMGRKFTEHSQLSELSPYFNETLKFLNRHKEFFCNQLQVKLENSAYNFTKITCVGTPGHFSFKLLAESNYSGDTPQEFIIPASQFLAIMNQAYSTTHRQELEAEKLPLIFDSAALLIYINDNLGITGISVLDSLEKNCILEEISGTEDPDSYKIRVKIGGAEDFAEIMISKEELSELILQEQSAAMEKRFF
;
A
#
# COMPACT_ATOMS: atom_id res chain seq x y z
N MET A 1 -11.38 23.85 27.43
CA MET A 1 -10.93 22.69 28.26
C MET A 1 -10.79 23.06 29.73
N LYS A 2 -11.06 22.12 30.65
CA LYS A 2 -10.82 22.27 32.11
C LYS A 2 -9.33 22.53 32.40
N LYS A 3 -9.01 23.09 33.59
CA LYS A 3 -7.62 23.30 34.04
C LYS A 3 -6.84 21.99 34.05
N ARG A 4 -5.58 22.01 33.58
CA ARG A 4 -4.66 20.85 33.61
C ARG A 4 -4.62 20.21 35.01
N PRO A 5 -4.77 18.88 35.14
CA PRO A 5 -4.60 18.22 36.43
C PRO A 5 -3.14 18.29 36.88
N LYS A 6 -2.91 18.26 38.21
CA LYS A 6 -1.58 18.45 38.81
C LYS A 6 -0.53 17.48 38.26
N HIS A 7 -0.90 16.20 38.10
CA HIS A 7 0.01 15.18 37.60
C HIS A 7 0.49 15.46 36.15
N LEU A 8 -0.36 16.09 35.33
CA LEU A 8 -0.02 16.44 33.96
C LEU A 8 0.97 17.60 33.93
N PHE A 9 0.75 18.62 34.76
CA PHE A 9 1.68 19.73 34.91
C PHE A 9 3.08 19.26 35.38
N GLU A 10 3.14 18.39 36.38
CA GLU A 10 4.40 17.78 36.84
C GLU A 10 5.09 16.99 35.72
N LYS A 11 4.31 16.27 34.90
CA LYS A 11 4.86 15.51 33.77
C LYS A 11 5.41 16.40 32.67
N ILE A 12 4.72 17.49 32.32
CA ILE A 12 5.17 18.50 31.36
C ILE A 12 6.54 19.05 31.77
N ASN A 13 6.66 19.50 33.02
CA ASN A 13 7.93 20.05 33.53
C ASN A 13 9.04 19.00 33.54
N ARG A 14 8.75 17.79 34.02
CA ARG A 14 9.73 16.70 34.03
C ARG A 14 10.19 16.31 32.62
N ALA A 15 9.28 16.27 31.64
CA ALA A 15 9.63 15.94 30.26
C ALA A 15 10.56 17.01 29.66
N TYR A 16 10.24 18.29 29.89
CA TYR A 16 11.08 19.41 29.46
C TYR A 16 12.45 19.43 30.14
N GLU A 17 12.53 19.16 31.45
CA GLU A 17 13.81 19.04 32.17
C GLU A 17 14.70 17.90 31.63
N LEU A 18 14.09 16.79 31.17
CA LEU A 18 14.86 15.69 30.58
C LEU A 18 15.45 16.11 29.24
N VAL A 19 14.67 16.81 28.43
CA VAL A 19 15.09 17.36 27.13
C VAL A 19 16.27 18.33 27.31
N THR A 20 16.16 19.29 28.22
CA THR A 20 17.21 20.33 28.41
C THR A 20 18.54 19.78 28.95
N ARG A 21 18.53 18.54 29.47
CA ARG A 21 19.73 17.85 29.96
C ARG A 21 20.40 16.95 28.91
N MET A 22 19.77 16.74 27.74
CA MET A 22 20.39 15.97 26.66
C MET A 22 21.52 16.79 26.04
N LYS A 23 22.77 16.30 26.17
CA LYS A 23 23.98 16.99 25.67
C LYS A 23 24.19 16.84 24.16
N GLU A 24 23.67 15.76 23.58
CA GLU A 24 23.60 15.44 22.16
C GLU A 24 22.35 14.55 22.01
N GLY A 25 21.41 14.81 21.10
CA GLY A 25 20.25 13.91 21.05
C GLY A 25 19.05 14.23 20.17
N TYR A 26 18.90 15.43 19.62
CA TYR A 26 17.83 15.62 18.64
C TYR A 26 18.26 15.03 17.29
N VAL A 27 17.64 13.89 16.94
CA VAL A 27 17.82 13.23 15.64
C VAL A 27 17.42 14.16 14.48
N TRP A 28 16.53 15.11 14.75
CA TRP A 28 16.00 16.06 13.78
C TRP A 28 16.69 17.42 13.90
N ARG A 29 17.16 17.95 12.77
CA ARG A 29 17.70 19.31 12.64
C ARG A 29 16.67 20.22 11.96
N GLY A 30 16.80 21.52 12.17
CA GLY A 30 15.99 22.52 11.47
C GLY A 30 16.16 22.41 9.95
N SER A 31 15.12 22.82 9.22
CA SER A 31 15.08 22.82 7.75
C SER A 31 14.75 24.22 7.23
N SER A 32 15.13 24.53 5.99
CA SER A 32 14.78 25.80 5.34
C SER A 32 13.28 25.92 5.03
N ASP A 33 12.61 24.77 4.96
CA ASP A 33 11.24 24.59 4.51
C ASP A 33 10.68 23.27 5.04
N TYR A 34 9.36 23.20 5.14
CA TYR A 34 8.62 22.02 5.58
C TYR A 34 7.60 21.60 4.54
N SER A 35 7.39 20.30 4.45
CA SER A 35 6.41 19.68 3.58
C SER A 35 5.47 18.81 4.39
N PHE A 36 4.21 19.24 4.51
CA PHE A 36 3.16 18.49 5.19
C PHE A 36 2.38 17.69 4.15
N ILE A 37 2.65 16.38 4.08
CA ILE A 37 2.07 15.51 3.06
C ILE A 37 0.92 14.67 3.63
N TYR A 38 -0.28 14.85 3.08
CA TYR A 38 -1.52 14.21 3.49
C TYR A 38 -1.67 12.83 2.85
N SER A 39 -2.58 12.01 3.41
CA SER A 39 -2.83 10.64 2.96
C SER A 39 -3.23 10.52 1.48
N ASP A 40 -3.83 11.55 0.90
CA ASP A 40 -4.22 11.61 -0.50
C ASP A 40 -3.10 12.09 -1.45
N GLY A 41 -1.89 12.32 -0.91
CA GLY A 41 -0.74 12.83 -1.64
C GLY A 41 -0.73 14.35 -1.81
N THR A 42 -1.68 15.07 -1.23
CA THR A 42 -1.63 16.54 -1.18
C THR A 42 -0.46 16.98 -0.31
N GLN A 43 0.37 17.90 -0.79
CA GLN A 43 1.53 18.46 -0.09
C GLN A 43 1.35 19.96 0.12
N LEU A 44 1.34 20.33 1.39
CA LEU A 44 1.41 21.71 1.83
C LEU A 44 2.89 22.07 2.05
N ASP A 45 3.43 22.90 1.16
CA ASP A 45 4.83 23.34 1.18
C ASP A 45 4.93 24.76 1.74
N THR A 46 5.63 24.92 2.86
CA THR A 46 5.78 26.23 3.53
C THR A 46 6.49 27.24 2.64
N LYS A 47 7.46 26.81 1.82
CA LYS A 47 8.19 27.70 0.93
C LYS A 47 7.25 28.38 -0.04
N LYS A 48 6.37 27.61 -0.69
CA LYS A 48 5.37 28.15 -1.63
C LYS A 48 4.36 29.08 -0.94
N ILE A 49 3.95 28.76 0.28
CA ILE A 49 3.06 29.61 1.09
C ILE A 49 3.71 30.96 1.37
N ILE A 50 4.95 30.94 1.84
CA ILE A 50 5.72 32.14 2.19
C ILE A 50 6.00 32.98 0.95
N GLU A 51 6.46 32.35 -0.13
CA GLU A 51 6.73 33.01 -1.41
C GLU A 51 5.48 33.69 -1.95
N LYS A 52 4.32 33.02 -1.97
CA LYS A 52 3.07 33.64 -2.43
C LYS A 52 2.66 34.80 -1.53
N ALA A 53 2.58 34.59 -0.21
CA ALA A 53 2.07 35.60 0.71
C ALA A 53 2.96 36.85 0.77
N SER A 54 4.28 36.67 0.68
CA SER A 54 5.27 37.77 0.67
C SER A 54 5.32 38.56 -0.65
N LEU A 55 4.59 38.14 -1.69
CA LEU A 55 4.34 38.96 -2.89
C LEU A 55 3.17 39.92 -2.70
N GLU A 56 2.28 39.64 -1.74
CA GLU A 56 1.03 40.36 -1.55
C GLU A 56 1.06 41.28 -0.33
N ARG A 57 1.76 40.90 0.74
CA ARG A 57 1.74 41.60 2.03
C ARG A 57 2.89 41.22 2.96
N ASP A 58 3.12 42.04 3.97
CA ASP A 58 4.03 41.69 5.07
C ASP A 58 3.44 40.55 5.90
N ILE A 59 4.29 39.60 6.31
CA ILE A 59 3.87 38.41 7.06
C ILE A 59 4.78 38.16 8.27
N THR A 60 4.17 37.60 9.32
CA THR A 60 4.85 37.17 10.53
C THR A 60 4.64 35.68 10.77
N ILE A 61 5.72 34.95 11.02
CA ILE A 61 5.73 33.48 11.12
C ILE A 61 6.30 33.05 12.47
N LEU A 62 5.70 32.02 13.07
CA LEU A 62 6.26 31.30 14.21
C LEU A 62 6.60 29.87 13.82
N ASP A 63 7.85 29.47 14.06
CA ASP A 63 8.34 28.10 13.88
C ASP A 63 8.49 27.42 15.25
N ILE A 64 7.57 26.51 15.59
CA ILE A 64 7.60 25.77 16.85
C ILE A 64 8.43 24.50 16.65
N GLY A 65 9.61 24.48 17.29
CA GLY A 65 10.59 23.42 17.12
C GLY A 65 11.70 23.77 16.13
N THR A 66 12.17 25.02 16.19
CA THR A 66 13.08 25.56 15.16
C THR A 66 14.48 24.91 15.16
N SER A 67 14.82 24.13 16.20
CA SER A 67 16.11 23.47 16.36
C SER A 67 17.24 24.50 16.18
N ASN A 68 18.17 24.31 15.26
CA ASN A 68 19.27 25.24 14.97
C ASN A 68 18.86 26.55 14.26
N GLY A 69 17.57 26.79 14.04
CA GLY A 69 17.05 28.05 13.50
C GLY A 69 17.21 28.22 11.98
N VAL A 70 17.50 27.14 11.24
CA VAL A 70 17.64 27.18 9.77
C VAL A 70 16.40 27.74 9.07
N PHE A 71 15.20 27.46 9.60
CA PHE A 71 13.96 27.99 9.05
C PHE A 71 13.91 29.52 9.16
N ILE A 72 14.33 30.07 10.31
CA ILE A 72 14.40 31.52 10.54
C ILE A 72 15.42 32.15 9.59
N SER A 73 16.64 31.61 9.55
CA SER A 73 17.72 32.17 8.73
C SER A 73 17.45 32.04 7.24
N ALA A 74 16.68 31.06 6.79
CA ALA A 74 16.30 30.91 5.39
C ALA A 74 15.23 31.91 4.95
N ASN A 75 14.26 32.23 5.81
CA ASN A 75 13.01 32.92 5.41
C ASN A 75 12.85 34.35 5.95
N ASP A 76 13.57 34.75 7.00
CA ASP A 76 13.47 36.12 7.51
C ASP A 76 14.21 37.12 6.61
N THR A 77 13.50 38.14 6.13
CA THR A 77 14.05 39.14 5.18
C THR A 77 15.13 40.06 5.77
N GLU A 78 15.17 40.26 7.09
CA GLU A 78 16.21 41.07 7.74
C GLU A 78 17.51 40.28 7.92
N ILE A 79 17.39 38.97 8.13
CA ILE A 79 18.51 38.04 8.28
C ILE A 79 19.03 37.60 6.91
N ASN A 80 18.16 37.14 6.02
CA ASN A 80 18.50 36.75 4.66
C ASN A 80 18.17 37.85 3.65
N ARG A 81 19.10 38.77 3.49
CA ARG A 81 19.00 39.90 2.53
C ARG A 81 19.02 39.46 1.06
N GLY A 82 19.29 38.18 0.78
CA GLY A 82 19.26 37.62 -0.57
C GLY A 82 17.85 37.27 -1.05
N LEU A 83 16.84 37.25 -0.17
CA LEU A 83 15.46 36.95 -0.52
C LEU A 83 14.86 38.04 -1.42
N LYS A 84 14.30 37.63 -2.55
CA LYS A 84 13.64 38.52 -3.53
C LYS A 84 12.15 38.67 -3.25
N HIS A 85 11.78 38.90 -2.00
CA HIS A 85 10.39 39.14 -1.61
C HIS A 85 10.03 40.63 -1.81
N LYS A 86 8.78 40.88 -2.22
CA LYS A 86 8.28 42.27 -2.37
C LYS A 86 7.95 42.89 -1.01
N HIS A 87 7.51 42.06 -0.07
CA HIS A 87 7.09 42.43 1.27
C HIS A 87 7.96 41.77 2.35
N LYS A 88 7.91 42.32 3.56
CA LYS A 88 8.71 41.86 4.70
C LYS A 88 8.21 40.51 5.22
N VAL A 89 9.16 39.59 5.45
CA VAL A 89 8.91 38.34 6.16
C VAL A 89 9.67 38.39 7.48
N ALA A 90 8.94 38.31 8.60
CA ALA A 90 9.50 38.24 9.95
C ALA A 90 9.26 36.85 10.54
N VAL A 91 10.33 36.16 10.93
CA VAL A 91 10.25 34.78 11.43
C VAL A 91 10.77 34.70 12.87
N TYR A 92 9.97 34.10 13.74
CA TYR A 92 10.34 33.77 15.12
C TYR A 92 10.39 32.26 15.25
N GLY A 93 11.30 31.74 16.06
CA GLY A 93 11.36 30.31 16.35
C GLY A 93 11.43 30.03 17.85
N ILE A 94 10.84 28.89 18.23
CA ILE A 94 10.90 28.35 19.58
C ILE A 94 11.67 27.03 19.52
N SER A 95 12.64 26.86 20.41
CA SER A 95 13.34 25.59 20.63
C SER A 95 13.35 25.26 22.13
N ALA A 96 13.46 23.98 22.49
CA ALA A 96 13.57 23.59 23.89
C ALA A 96 14.96 23.90 24.48
N THR A 97 15.97 23.92 23.63
CA THR A 97 17.38 24.20 23.94
C THR A 97 17.95 25.15 22.88
N ASP A 98 19.02 25.87 23.20
CA ASP A 98 19.73 26.71 22.22
C ASP A 98 20.66 25.86 21.37
N GLU A 99 20.20 25.52 20.16
CA GLU A 99 20.88 24.66 19.20
C GLU A 99 21.51 25.46 18.05
N ARG A 100 21.57 26.80 18.15
CA ARG A 100 22.15 27.64 17.11
C ARG A 100 23.65 27.34 16.96
N ASN A 101 24.10 27.16 15.73
CA ASN A 101 25.54 27.10 15.44
C ASN A 101 26.12 28.52 15.49
N SER A 102 27.20 28.71 16.24
CA SER A 102 27.87 30.00 16.44
C SER A 102 28.62 30.55 15.23
N VAL A 103 28.53 29.91 14.06
CA VAL A 103 29.54 30.08 12.99
C VAL A 103 29.04 30.85 11.76
N ASP A 104 27.75 30.87 11.40
CA ASP A 104 27.25 31.70 10.27
C ASP A 104 25.74 32.06 10.39
N ASN A 105 25.37 33.28 10.00
CA ASN A 105 24.05 33.93 10.15
C ASN A 105 23.55 34.03 11.59
N ILE A 106 23.99 35.06 12.31
CA ILE A 106 23.60 35.34 13.71
C ILE A 106 22.09 35.59 13.78
N ILE A 107 21.33 34.58 14.22
CA ILE A 107 19.91 34.73 14.53
C ILE A 107 19.80 35.50 15.86
N PRO A 108 19.15 36.68 15.90
CA PRO A 108 19.02 37.46 17.12
C PRO A 108 18.23 36.71 18.21
N ASN A 109 18.53 36.97 19.48
CA ASN A 109 17.82 36.34 20.61
C ASN A 109 16.33 36.69 20.65
N GLU A 110 15.94 37.84 20.09
CA GLU A 110 14.54 38.27 19.99
C GLU A 110 13.74 37.42 18.99
N LYS A 111 14.44 36.74 18.07
CA LYS A 111 13.88 35.88 17.02
C LYS A 111 14.01 34.40 17.34
N TYR A 112 14.90 34.01 18.26
CA TYR A 112 15.14 32.64 18.69
C TYR A 112 14.91 32.51 20.19
N LEU A 113 13.79 31.91 20.56
CA LEU A 113 13.37 31.76 21.95
C LEU A 113 13.61 30.33 22.43
N THR A 114 14.22 30.20 23.60
CA THR A 114 14.46 28.90 24.24
C THR A 114 13.47 28.70 25.38
N GLY A 115 12.57 27.73 25.27
CA GLY A 115 11.51 27.52 26.24
C GLY A 115 10.61 26.32 25.92
N ASN A 116 9.78 25.91 26.88
CA ASN A 116 8.80 24.84 26.64
C ASN A 116 7.57 25.36 25.89
N ALA A 117 7.37 24.90 24.65
CA ALA A 117 6.25 25.29 23.79
C ALA A 117 4.85 25.04 24.40
N GLU A 118 4.71 24.15 25.38
CA GLU A 118 3.43 23.91 26.08
C GLU A 118 2.97 25.11 26.92
N TYR A 119 3.84 26.11 27.12
CA TYR A 119 3.57 27.39 27.80
C TYR A 119 3.43 28.60 26.85
N LEU A 120 3.33 28.40 25.52
CA LEU A 120 3.18 29.49 24.55
C LEU A 120 2.02 30.46 24.85
N GLY A 121 0.95 29.98 25.50
CA GLY A 121 -0.21 30.78 25.87
C GLY A 121 -0.15 31.41 27.27
N ASP A 122 0.89 31.14 28.06
CA ASP A 122 1.01 31.67 29.41
C ASP A 122 1.63 33.08 29.37
N PRO A 123 0.89 34.13 29.79
CA PRO A 123 1.39 35.50 29.77
C PRO A 123 2.53 35.76 30.77
N ASN A 124 2.73 34.88 31.75
CA ASN A 124 3.75 35.02 32.79
C ASN A 124 4.99 34.13 32.53
N TYR A 125 5.05 33.44 31.40
CA TYR A 125 6.19 32.60 31.06
C TYR A 125 7.31 33.47 30.44
N GLU A 126 8.33 33.77 31.25
CA GLU A 126 9.37 34.77 30.94
C GLU A 126 10.14 34.46 29.65
N GLU A 127 10.37 33.19 29.36
CA GLU A 127 11.10 32.73 28.16
C GLU A 127 10.41 33.17 26.85
N PHE A 128 9.09 33.40 26.87
CA PHE A 128 8.32 33.83 25.70
C PHE A 128 7.81 35.27 25.80
N ARG A 129 8.33 36.06 26.74
CA ARG A 129 7.93 37.46 26.93
C ARG A 129 8.08 38.30 25.66
N GLY A 130 9.12 38.04 24.85
CA GLY A 130 9.39 38.74 23.58
C GLY A 130 8.30 38.57 22.51
N ILE A 131 7.46 37.53 22.61
CA ILE A 131 6.35 37.25 21.68
C ILE A 131 4.99 37.17 22.40
N ALA A 132 4.91 37.62 23.65
CA ALA A 132 3.69 37.52 24.45
C ALA A 132 2.49 38.25 23.80
N SER A 133 2.74 39.42 23.22
CA SER A 133 1.73 40.21 22.49
C SER A 133 1.73 39.99 20.97
N GLN A 134 2.65 39.17 20.44
CA GLN A 134 2.77 38.96 19.00
C GLN A 134 1.67 38.02 18.49
N GLN A 135 1.09 38.39 17.34
CA GLN A 135 0.25 37.50 16.55
C GLN A 135 0.92 37.15 15.22
N PHE A 136 0.61 35.96 14.70
CA PHE A 136 1.27 35.37 13.55
C PHE A 136 0.29 35.10 12.41
N ASP A 137 0.74 35.32 11.18
CA ASP A 137 0.01 34.93 9.98
C ASP A 137 0.09 33.42 9.76
N TYR A 138 1.25 32.85 10.06
CA TYR A 138 1.53 31.43 9.92
C TYR A 138 2.23 30.90 11.16
N ILE A 139 1.83 29.71 11.59
CA ILE A 139 2.54 28.94 12.60
C ILE A 139 2.80 27.56 12.01
N PHE A 140 4.06 27.15 12.02
CA PHE A 140 4.48 25.86 11.51
C PHE A 140 5.14 25.05 12.63
N SER A 141 4.91 23.74 12.63
CA SER A 141 5.61 22.83 13.53
C SER A 141 5.82 21.47 12.86
N SER A 142 7.07 21.18 12.55
CA SER A 142 7.48 19.88 12.01
C SER A 142 8.16 19.06 13.11
N LYS A 143 7.76 17.79 13.26
CA LYS A 143 8.37 16.82 14.19
C LYS A 143 8.58 17.31 15.63
N THR A 144 7.72 18.20 16.13
CA THR A 144 7.86 18.79 17.47
C THR A 144 6.66 18.52 18.36
N VAL A 145 5.43 18.72 17.85
CA VAL A 145 4.20 18.52 18.65
C VAL A 145 4.07 17.07 19.14
N MET A 146 4.58 16.08 18.40
CA MET A 146 4.63 14.68 18.80
C MET A 146 5.43 14.39 20.08
N HIS A 147 6.31 15.31 20.48
CA HIS A 147 7.13 15.18 21.68
C HIS A 147 6.50 15.85 22.93
N LEU A 148 5.43 16.62 22.74
CA LEU A 148 4.77 17.33 23.83
C LEU A 148 3.93 16.37 24.67
N VAL A 149 3.81 16.68 25.97
CA VAL A 149 3.00 15.86 26.88
C VAL A 149 1.51 16.16 26.70
N ASP A 150 1.15 17.44 26.52
CA ASP A 150 -0.19 17.95 26.26
C ASP A 150 -0.24 18.70 24.90
N PRO A 151 -0.20 17.95 23.78
CA PRO A 151 -0.25 18.54 22.44
C PRO A 151 -1.54 19.35 22.21
N VAL A 152 -2.66 18.98 22.81
CA VAL A 152 -3.95 19.68 22.62
C VAL A 152 -3.87 21.11 23.14
N ALA A 153 -3.41 21.31 24.37
CA ALA A 153 -3.27 22.65 24.91
C ALA A 153 -2.23 23.49 24.14
N ALA A 154 -1.13 22.87 23.70
CA ALA A 154 -0.14 23.55 22.85
C ALA A 154 -0.75 24.03 21.53
N ILE A 155 -1.56 23.20 20.87
CA ILE A 155 -2.29 23.54 19.64
C ILE A 155 -3.28 24.69 19.87
N ILE A 156 -4.06 24.64 20.96
CA ILE A 156 -5.00 25.73 21.31
C ILE A 156 -4.24 27.04 21.55
N ASN A 157 -3.11 27.00 22.26
CA ASN A 157 -2.28 28.17 22.51
C ASN A 157 -1.69 28.73 21.22
N ALA A 158 -1.18 27.89 20.33
CA ALA A 158 -0.71 28.30 19.00
C ALA A 158 -1.85 28.92 18.17
N TYR A 159 -3.02 28.28 18.16
CA TYR A 159 -4.22 28.81 17.49
C TYR A 159 -4.63 30.19 17.98
N ASN A 160 -4.48 30.48 19.28
CA ASN A 160 -4.77 31.79 19.86
C ASN A 160 -3.72 32.86 19.51
N LYS A 161 -2.51 32.46 19.12
CA LYS A 161 -1.46 33.35 18.61
C LYS A 161 -1.61 33.66 17.13
N LEU A 162 -2.52 33.02 16.41
CA LEU A 162 -2.81 33.36 15.02
C LEU A 162 -3.59 34.69 14.92
N LYS A 163 -3.25 35.51 13.93
CA LYS A 163 -4.10 36.60 13.44
C LYS A 163 -5.41 36.00 12.88
N PRO A 164 -6.51 36.77 12.81
CA PRO A 164 -7.71 36.35 12.10
C PRO A 164 -7.38 35.88 10.67
N GLY A 165 -7.81 34.67 10.33
CA GLY A 165 -7.51 34.04 9.04
C GLY A 165 -6.10 33.45 8.88
N GLY A 166 -5.23 33.57 9.89
CA GLY A 166 -3.91 32.92 9.91
C GLY A 166 -4.01 31.39 9.91
N VAL A 167 -2.92 30.71 9.59
CA VAL A 167 -2.88 29.25 9.41
C VAL A 167 -1.87 28.61 10.35
N LEU A 168 -2.28 27.55 11.03
CA LEU A 168 -1.42 26.66 11.80
C LEU A 168 -1.29 25.33 11.05
N ALA A 169 -0.08 24.89 10.73
CA ALA A 169 0.19 23.56 10.18
C ALA A 169 1.18 22.78 11.03
N ILE A 170 0.80 21.55 11.35
CA ILE A 170 1.52 20.63 12.23
C ILE A 170 1.67 19.30 11.50
N ASP A 171 2.84 18.70 11.68
CA ASP A 171 3.11 17.34 11.23
C ASP A 171 2.35 16.34 12.10
N GLU A 172 2.95 15.79 13.15
CA GLU A 172 2.38 14.65 13.86
C GLU A 172 2.09 14.96 15.34
N PHE A 173 0.99 14.43 15.87
CA PHE A 173 0.74 14.32 17.32
C PHE A 173 -0.28 13.23 17.66
N THR A 174 -0.23 12.73 18.89
CA THR A 174 -1.09 11.63 19.35
C THR A 174 -2.06 12.10 20.42
N LEU A 175 -3.35 11.77 20.24
CA LEU A 175 -4.40 11.95 21.24
C LEU A 175 -4.60 10.63 22.00
N LYS A 176 -3.72 10.35 22.96
CA LYS A 176 -3.75 9.09 23.75
C LYS A 176 -5.11 8.91 24.43
N GLY A 177 -5.73 7.75 24.26
CA GLY A 177 -7.08 7.46 24.79
C GLY A 177 -8.22 7.81 23.83
N CYS A 178 -7.91 8.33 22.63
CA CYS A 178 -8.88 8.66 21.59
C CYS A 178 -8.77 7.73 20.36
N GLU A 179 -8.14 6.56 20.50
CA GLU A 179 -8.05 5.55 19.45
C GLU A 179 -9.46 5.16 18.97
N GLY A 180 -9.64 5.10 17.64
CA GLY A 180 -10.94 4.85 17.01
C GLY A 180 -11.90 6.05 16.99
N ARG A 181 -11.58 7.18 17.64
CA ARG A 181 -12.47 8.34 17.80
C ARG A 181 -11.98 9.62 17.10
N LEU A 182 -10.85 9.60 16.39
CA LEU A 182 -10.27 10.82 15.80
C LEU A 182 -11.20 11.47 14.77
N GLN A 183 -11.87 10.68 13.93
CA GLN A 183 -12.80 11.22 12.93
C GLN A 183 -13.97 11.96 13.58
N ASP A 184 -14.49 11.46 14.71
CA ASP A 184 -15.57 12.12 15.45
C ASP A 184 -15.13 13.50 15.95
N ILE A 185 -13.91 13.57 16.50
CA ILE A 185 -13.30 14.79 17.02
C ILE A 185 -13.18 15.82 15.90
N ILE A 186 -12.58 15.45 14.76
CA ILE A 186 -12.42 16.36 13.62
C ILE A 186 -13.77 16.79 13.05
N THR A 187 -14.72 15.88 12.93
CA THR A 187 -16.07 16.18 12.44
C THR A 187 -16.79 17.15 13.37
N HIS A 188 -16.62 17.02 14.68
CA HIS A 188 -17.16 17.96 15.66
C HIS A 188 -16.57 19.35 15.47
N LEU A 189 -15.24 19.46 15.44
CA LEU A 189 -14.54 20.74 15.24
C LEU A 189 -14.95 21.43 13.93
N ARG A 190 -15.12 20.68 12.84
CA ARG A 190 -15.62 21.21 11.56
C ARG A 190 -17.06 21.74 11.68
N LYS A 191 -17.93 21.06 12.45
CA LYS A 191 -19.31 21.50 12.71
C LYS A 191 -19.37 22.77 13.57
N GLU A 192 -18.39 22.97 14.44
CA GLU A 192 -18.21 24.21 15.20
C GLU A 192 -17.67 25.36 14.33
N GLY A 193 -17.52 25.15 13.02
CA GLY A 193 -17.16 26.19 12.06
C GLY A 193 -15.66 26.30 11.80
N HIS A 194 -14.84 25.39 12.32
CA HIS A 194 -13.41 25.40 12.03
C HIS A 194 -13.09 24.83 10.65
N CYS A 195 -12.19 25.51 9.94
CA CYS A 195 -11.66 25.08 8.66
C CYS A 195 -10.40 24.23 8.90
N ILE A 196 -10.51 22.90 8.77
CA ILE A 196 -9.48 21.93 9.16
C ILE A 196 -9.18 20.96 8.02
N ALA A 197 -7.90 20.84 7.66
CA ALA A 197 -7.36 19.77 6.85
C ALA A 197 -6.57 18.78 7.72
N VAL A 198 -6.76 17.47 7.53
CA VAL A 198 -6.11 16.42 8.34
C VAL A 198 -5.71 15.19 7.55
N SER A 199 -4.70 14.48 8.07
CA SER A 199 -4.43 13.06 7.81
C SER A 199 -4.48 12.33 9.14
N LEU A 200 -5.27 11.25 9.23
CA LEU A 200 -5.55 10.57 10.49
C LEU A 200 -5.10 9.11 10.45
N ASN A 201 -4.46 8.67 11.53
CA ASN A 201 -4.30 7.25 11.86
C ASN A 201 -5.21 6.91 13.05
N ASN A 202 -6.46 6.56 12.72
CA ASN A 202 -7.47 6.28 13.73
C ASN A 202 -7.14 5.03 14.58
N GLN A 203 -6.29 4.12 14.09
CA GLN A 203 -5.89 2.93 14.84
C GLN A 203 -4.96 3.26 16.00
N THR A 204 -4.00 4.17 15.77
CA THR A 204 -3.01 4.55 16.78
C THR A 204 -3.41 5.76 17.61
N GLY A 205 -4.53 6.44 17.25
CA GLY A 205 -4.89 7.72 17.87
C GLY A 205 -3.98 8.87 17.44
N THR A 206 -3.22 8.70 16.36
CA THR A 206 -2.30 9.70 15.81
C THR A 206 -2.97 10.53 14.73
N ILE A 207 -2.78 11.84 14.79
CA ILE A 207 -3.06 12.76 13.69
C ILE A 207 -1.73 13.01 13.00
N ASP A 208 -1.58 12.47 11.79
CA ASP A 208 -0.31 12.47 11.05
C ASP A 208 -0.04 13.83 10.41
N LYS A 209 -1.09 14.60 10.09
CA LYS A 209 -1.04 15.96 9.57
C LYS A 209 -2.25 16.73 10.08
N PHE A 210 -2.05 17.97 10.52
CA PHE A 210 -3.13 18.84 10.97
C PHE A 210 -2.87 20.26 10.52
N CYS A 211 -3.80 20.82 9.75
CA CYS A 211 -3.77 22.21 9.35
C CYS A 211 -5.11 22.86 9.66
N ILE A 212 -5.08 24.03 10.28
CA ILE A 212 -6.28 24.76 10.68
C ILE A 212 -6.14 26.26 10.39
N LYS A 213 -7.22 26.87 9.92
CA LYS A 213 -7.33 28.33 9.79
C LYS A 213 -7.94 28.93 11.05
N LYS A 214 -7.40 30.06 11.51
CA LYS A 214 -7.99 30.87 12.56
C LYS A 214 -9.32 31.46 12.10
N THR A 215 -10.37 31.11 12.83
CA THR A 215 -11.73 31.63 12.69
C THR A 215 -12.03 32.53 13.90
N GLU A 216 -13.20 33.18 13.89
CA GLU A 216 -13.68 33.94 15.05
C GLU A 216 -13.99 33.03 16.25
N ASN A 217 -14.33 31.77 15.99
CA ASN A 217 -14.66 30.80 17.04
C ASN A 217 -13.41 30.37 17.83
N PRO A 218 -13.51 30.22 19.17
CA PRO A 218 -12.45 29.62 19.96
C PRO A 218 -12.27 28.15 19.58
N LEU A 219 -11.02 27.67 19.59
CA LEU A 219 -10.74 26.26 19.34
C LEU A 219 -10.88 25.47 20.63
N GLU A 220 -11.88 24.60 20.71
CA GLU A 220 -12.09 23.72 21.85
C GLU A 220 -12.20 22.27 21.41
N PHE A 221 -11.19 21.46 21.75
CA PHE A 221 -11.28 20.04 21.50
C PHE A 221 -12.39 19.43 22.39
N PRO A 222 -13.26 18.54 21.85
CA PRO A 222 -14.31 17.85 22.60
C PRO A 222 -13.72 16.72 23.47
N LEU A 223 -12.77 17.07 24.32
CA LEU A 223 -11.93 16.17 25.12
C LEU A 223 -11.87 16.66 26.57
N GLU A 224 -11.73 15.71 27.48
CA GLU A 224 -11.38 15.95 28.88
C GLU A 224 -10.04 15.28 29.18
N TYR A 225 -9.32 15.76 30.19
CA TYR A 225 -8.13 15.07 30.67
C TYR A 225 -8.55 13.79 31.40
N ASP A 226 -7.82 12.70 31.17
CA ASP A 226 -7.94 11.50 32.00
C ASP A 226 -7.44 11.83 33.42
N ALA A 227 -8.24 11.47 34.44
CA ALA A 227 -7.92 11.79 35.83
C ALA A 227 -6.75 10.95 36.37
N ASP A 228 -6.58 9.74 35.84
CA ASP A 228 -5.68 8.72 36.37
C ASP A 228 -4.47 8.46 35.46
N ARG A 229 -4.48 8.96 34.21
CA ARG A 229 -3.47 8.67 33.19
C ARG A 229 -3.08 9.92 32.40
N ILE A 230 -1.88 9.87 31.80
CA ILE A 230 -1.43 10.89 30.84
C ILE A 230 -2.15 10.62 29.50
N GLY A 231 -3.30 11.25 29.30
CA GLY A 231 -4.11 11.10 28.10
C GLY A 231 -5.41 11.88 28.18
N TYR A 232 -6.31 11.57 27.25
CA TYR A 232 -7.59 12.24 27.08
C TYR A 232 -8.73 11.24 27.11
N VAL A 233 -9.88 11.71 27.55
CA VAL A 233 -11.16 11.02 27.45
C VAL A 233 -12.06 11.84 26.52
N PRO A 234 -12.64 11.26 25.46
CA PRO A 234 -13.61 11.97 24.63
C PRO A 234 -14.79 12.48 25.46
N SER A 235 -15.19 13.73 25.23
CA SER A 235 -16.32 14.35 25.94
C SER A 235 -17.59 13.50 25.81
N PRO A 236 -18.43 13.39 26.87
CA PRO A 236 -19.73 12.73 26.78
C PRO A 236 -20.65 13.31 25.70
N GLN A 237 -20.43 14.58 25.32
CA GLN A 237 -21.19 15.26 24.27
C GLN A 237 -20.75 14.85 22.86
N LEU A 238 -19.58 14.21 22.72
CA LEU A 238 -19.04 13.76 21.43
C LEU A 238 -19.85 12.56 20.92
N LYS A 239 -20.83 12.85 20.07
CA LYS A 239 -21.60 11.82 19.35
C LYS A 239 -20.66 10.99 18.49
N LYS A 240 -20.74 9.67 18.64
CA LYS A 240 -20.06 8.72 17.75
C LYS A 240 -20.63 8.86 16.35
N ASP A 241 -19.76 8.85 15.35
CA ASP A 241 -20.18 8.58 13.99
C ASP A 241 -20.66 7.13 13.90
N ASN A 242 -21.99 6.97 13.97
CA ASN A 242 -22.64 5.67 13.89
C ASN A 242 -22.89 5.25 12.44
N ARG A 243 -22.40 6.00 11.44
CA ARG A 243 -22.54 5.64 10.02
C ARG A 243 -21.94 4.25 9.80
N SER A 244 -22.76 3.36 9.26
CA SER A 244 -22.35 2.05 8.82
C SER A 244 -21.31 2.14 7.69
N ASN A 245 -20.51 1.08 7.50
CA ASN A 245 -19.60 0.99 6.35
C ASN A 245 -20.33 1.20 5.01
N LEU A 246 -21.60 0.84 4.95
CA LEU A 246 -22.46 1.04 3.79
C LEU A 246 -22.72 2.52 3.52
N GLU A 247 -23.12 3.29 4.52
CA GLU A 247 -23.29 4.75 4.40
C GLU A 247 -21.98 5.45 4.03
N ARG A 248 -20.85 4.96 4.54
CA ARG A 248 -19.51 5.44 4.16
C ARG A 248 -19.20 5.17 2.68
N ILE A 249 -19.54 3.98 2.17
CA ILE A 249 -19.39 3.64 0.74
C ILE A 249 -20.33 4.48 -0.14
N VAL A 250 -21.55 4.75 0.31
CA VAL A 250 -22.49 5.62 -0.42
C VAL A 250 -21.93 7.05 -0.53
N SER A 251 -21.43 7.61 0.58
CA SER A 251 -20.77 8.92 0.59
C SER A 251 -19.52 8.94 -0.31
N ALA A 252 -18.71 7.88 -0.26
CA ALA A 252 -17.57 7.72 -1.16
C ALA A 252 -18.00 7.75 -2.64
N GLY A 253 -19.11 7.10 -2.98
CA GLY A 253 -19.67 7.13 -4.34
C GLY A 253 -19.97 8.54 -4.84
N MET A 254 -20.58 9.39 -3.99
CA MET A 254 -20.85 10.80 -4.34
C MET A 254 -19.57 11.60 -4.57
N LEU A 255 -18.52 11.35 -3.79
CA LEU A 255 -17.23 12.01 -3.94
C LEU A 255 -16.49 11.55 -5.21
N LEU A 256 -16.51 10.24 -5.46
CA LEU A 256 -15.93 9.64 -6.66
C LEU A 256 -16.64 10.12 -7.94
N GLU A 257 -17.93 10.41 -7.87
CA GLU A 257 -18.68 11.00 -8.97
C GLU A 257 -18.10 12.35 -9.43
N GLY A 258 -17.84 13.25 -8.47
CA GLY A 258 -17.23 14.54 -8.76
C GLY A 258 -15.79 14.41 -9.29
N THR A 259 -15.06 13.39 -8.84
CA THR A 259 -13.72 13.08 -9.36
C THR A 259 -13.78 12.59 -10.81
N LEU A 260 -14.72 11.70 -11.16
CA LEU A 260 -14.92 11.24 -12.54
C LEU A 260 -15.22 12.40 -13.50
N GLU A 261 -16.03 13.37 -13.10
CA GLU A 261 -16.31 14.56 -13.91
C GLU A 261 -15.05 15.37 -14.18
N LYS A 262 -14.26 15.66 -13.13
CA LYS A 262 -13.00 16.41 -13.25
C LYS A 262 -11.98 15.70 -14.14
N SER A 263 -11.97 14.37 -14.11
CA SER A 263 -11.09 13.53 -14.94
C SER A 263 -11.60 13.32 -16.37
N LYS A 264 -12.70 13.97 -16.79
CA LYS A 264 -13.33 13.79 -18.12
C LYS A 264 -13.78 12.34 -18.40
N LEU A 265 -14.13 11.60 -17.35
CA LEU A 265 -14.61 10.21 -17.41
C LEU A 265 -16.12 10.12 -17.17
N SER A 266 -16.87 11.21 -17.42
CA SER A 266 -18.30 11.30 -17.17
C SER A 266 -19.12 10.23 -17.88
N LEU A 267 -18.67 9.75 -19.05
CA LEU A 267 -19.33 8.66 -19.79
C LEU A 267 -19.38 7.33 -19.02
N PHE A 268 -18.49 7.12 -18.05
CA PHE A 268 -18.49 5.91 -17.23
C PHE A 268 -19.52 5.96 -16.10
N LYS A 269 -20.19 7.11 -15.91
CA LYS A 269 -21.31 7.23 -14.98
C LYS A 269 -22.51 6.39 -15.37
N ASP A 270 -22.67 6.08 -16.65
CA ASP A 270 -23.85 5.37 -17.17
C ASP A 270 -23.82 3.87 -16.82
N PHE A 271 -22.65 3.32 -16.47
CA PHE A 271 -22.56 1.95 -16.02
C PHE A 271 -23.28 1.78 -14.67
N THR A 272 -24.13 0.74 -14.61
CA THR A 272 -24.87 0.35 -13.40
C THR A 272 -24.38 -0.97 -12.83
N SER A 273 -23.44 -1.64 -13.51
CA SER A 273 -22.80 -2.85 -13.01
C SER A 273 -21.33 -2.96 -13.39
N LEU A 274 -20.55 -3.59 -12.51
CA LEU A 274 -19.14 -3.90 -12.68
C LEU A 274 -18.92 -4.84 -13.88
N ASP A 275 -19.80 -5.82 -14.10
CA ASP A 275 -19.70 -6.72 -15.26
C ASP A 275 -19.84 -5.94 -16.57
N ALA A 276 -20.81 -5.03 -16.66
CA ALA A 276 -20.98 -4.18 -17.84
C ALA A 276 -19.77 -3.27 -18.07
N LEU A 277 -19.21 -2.69 -17.01
CA LEU A 277 -18.00 -1.87 -17.08
C LEU A 277 -16.81 -2.66 -17.64
N LEU A 278 -16.51 -3.84 -17.07
CA LEU A 278 -15.36 -4.66 -17.47
C LEU A 278 -15.47 -5.25 -18.90
N ARG A 279 -16.69 -5.33 -19.44
CA ARG A 279 -16.94 -5.72 -20.84
C ARG A 279 -16.80 -4.55 -21.82
N SER A 280 -16.79 -3.32 -21.34
CA SER A 280 -16.67 -2.14 -22.19
C SER A 280 -15.29 -2.05 -22.84
N LYS A 281 -15.26 -1.92 -24.17
CA LYS A 281 -14.03 -1.64 -24.93
C LYS A 281 -13.42 -0.29 -24.55
N GLN A 282 -14.26 0.71 -24.26
CA GLN A 282 -13.84 2.05 -23.87
C GLN A 282 -13.14 2.04 -22.51
N TYR A 283 -13.64 1.24 -21.55
CA TYR A 283 -12.99 1.04 -20.26
C TYR A 283 -11.61 0.41 -20.40
N ARG A 284 -11.49 -0.64 -21.23
CA ARG A 284 -10.20 -1.34 -21.45
C ARG A 284 -9.14 -0.47 -22.12
N ALA A 285 -9.54 0.58 -22.83
CA ALA A 285 -8.64 1.54 -23.46
C ALA A 285 -8.17 2.64 -22.50
N LEU A 286 -8.74 2.75 -21.29
CA LEU A 286 -8.31 3.73 -20.30
C LEU A 286 -6.94 3.37 -19.71
N PRO A 287 -6.14 4.38 -19.32
CA PRO A 287 -5.04 4.19 -18.38
C PRO A 287 -5.54 3.51 -17.10
N HIS A 288 -4.69 2.69 -16.49
CA HIS A 288 -5.07 1.88 -15.33
C HIS A 288 -5.55 2.70 -14.11
N GLU A 289 -5.00 3.90 -13.90
CA GLU A 289 -5.46 4.84 -12.87
C GLU A 289 -6.93 5.27 -13.07
N HIS A 290 -7.34 5.47 -14.33
CA HIS A 290 -8.71 5.80 -14.69
C HIS A 290 -9.62 4.58 -14.64
N GLN A 291 -9.09 3.38 -14.93
CA GLN A 291 -9.81 2.12 -14.78
C GLN A 291 -10.19 1.87 -13.31
N GLU A 292 -9.23 2.04 -12.40
CA GLU A 292 -9.46 1.92 -10.97
C GLU A 292 -10.54 2.89 -10.48
N LEU A 293 -10.46 4.17 -10.86
CA LEU A 293 -11.47 5.17 -10.50
C LEU A 293 -12.88 4.76 -10.98
N CYS A 294 -12.98 4.23 -12.21
CA CYS A 294 -14.24 3.72 -12.76
C CYS A 294 -14.76 2.50 -11.97
N ILE A 295 -13.89 1.56 -11.58
CA ILE A 295 -14.27 0.40 -10.75
C ILE A 295 -14.83 0.88 -9.41
N LEU A 296 -14.10 1.74 -8.70
CA LEU A 296 -14.49 2.21 -7.37
C LEU A 296 -15.87 2.90 -7.43
N PHE A 297 -16.07 3.79 -8.41
CA PHE A 297 -17.36 4.46 -8.60
C PHE A 297 -18.50 3.49 -8.95
N VAL A 298 -18.30 2.61 -9.93
CA VAL A 298 -19.37 1.69 -10.37
C VAL A 298 -19.73 0.71 -9.26
N VAL A 299 -18.76 0.23 -8.48
CA VAL A 299 -19.02 -0.62 -7.31
C VAL A 299 -19.78 0.15 -6.22
N ALA A 300 -19.39 1.39 -5.91
CA ALA A 300 -20.14 2.23 -4.98
C ALA A 300 -21.59 2.45 -5.43
N LYS A 301 -21.80 2.68 -6.73
CA LYS A 301 -23.11 2.88 -7.34
C LYS A 301 -23.96 1.60 -7.34
N GLU A 302 -23.38 0.45 -7.70
CA GLU A 302 -24.03 -0.87 -7.58
C GLU A 302 -24.53 -1.11 -6.16
N ILE A 303 -23.66 -0.83 -5.18
CA ILE A 303 -23.96 -1.02 -3.77
C ILE A 303 -25.11 -0.11 -3.35
N SER A 304 -24.98 1.20 -3.60
CA SER A 304 -25.98 2.23 -3.26
C SER A 304 -27.37 1.93 -3.82
N THR A 305 -27.44 1.43 -5.06
CA THR A 305 -28.71 1.09 -5.74
C THR A 305 -29.41 -0.12 -5.13
N SER A 306 -28.65 -1.03 -4.52
CA SER A 306 -29.23 -2.19 -3.84
C SER A 306 -29.68 -1.85 -2.40
N VAL A 307 -29.08 -0.82 -1.78
CA VAL A 307 -29.51 -0.29 -0.47
C VAL A 307 -30.83 0.47 -0.58
N SER A 308 -31.02 1.30 -1.60
CA SER A 308 -32.26 2.08 -1.77
C SER A 308 -33.51 1.20 -1.95
N LYS A 309 -33.33 -0.07 -2.33
CA LYS A 309 -34.40 -1.08 -2.43
C LYS A 309 -34.70 -1.81 -1.11
N GLN A 310 -33.85 -1.68 -0.09
CA GLN A 310 -34.02 -2.28 1.23
C GLN A 310 -33.94 -1.18 2.29
N GLN A 311 -35.07 -0.66 2.79
CA GLN A 311 -35.07 0.32 3.88
C GLN A 311 -34.27 -0.24 5.09
N PRO A 312 -33.08 0.29 5.42
CA PRO A 312 -32.35 -0.20 6.57
C PRO A 312 -32.97 0.43 7.83
N LYS A 313 -33.45 -0.38 8.76
CA LYS A 313 -33.74 0.11 10.11
C LYS A 313 -32.40 0.41 10.80
N LEU A 314 -32.26 1.59 11.40
CA LEU A 314 -31.09 1.96 12.20
C LEU A 314 -30.72 0.84 13.18
N GLY A 315 -29.45 0.41 13.19
CA GLY A 315 -28.97 -0.67 14.05
C GLY A 315 -29.16 -2.10 13.50
N SER A 316 -29.68 -2.25 12.27
CA SER A 316 -29.73 -3.56 11.61
C SER A 316 -28.40 -3.85 10.88
N PRO A 317 -27.82 -5.06 11.00
CA PRO A 317 -26.73 -5.46 10.11
C PRO A 317 -27.21 -5.34 8.66
N SER A 318 -26.44 -4.65 7.82
CA SER A 318 -26.84 -4.37 6.44
C SER A 318 -27.16 -5.68 5.69
N GLY A 319 -28.33 -5.71 5.04
CA GLY A 319 -28.81 -6.80 4.18
C GLY A 319 -27.88 -7.20 3.03
N PHE A 320 -26.79 -6.46 2.83
CA PHE A 320 -25.76 -6.78 1.84
C PHE A 320 -24.99 -8.07 2.16
N PHE A 321 -24.93 -8.47 3.44
CA PHE A 321 -24.16 -9.61 3.92
C PHE A 321 -24.95 -10.57 4.85
N THR A 322 -26.29 -10.61 4.76
CA THR A 322 -27.15 -11.32 5.73
C THR A 322 -27.30 -12.83 5.53
N SER A 323 -26.30 -13.51 4.97
CA SER A 323 -26.29 -14.99 4.96
C SER A 323 -25.10 -15.52 5.76
N PRO A 324 -25.29 -16.47 6.70
CA PRO A 324 -24.19 -17.24 7.30
C PRO A 324 -23.28 -17.91 6.25
N ILE A 325 -23.84 -18.18 5.07
CA ILE A 325 -23.14 -18.70 3.89
C ILE A 325 -22.11 -17.69 3.34
N LEU A 326 -22.26 -16.39 3.60
CA LEU A 326 -21.38 -15.35 3.07
C LEU A 326 -20.11 -15.14 3.89
N LEU A 327 -20.14 -15.27 5.21
CA LEU A 327 -18.91 -15.27 6.01
C LEU A 327 -18.08 -16.51 5.66
N GLN A 328 -18.71 -17.66 5.48
CA GLN A 328 -18.05 -18.88 5.03
C GLN A 328 -17.51 -18.72 3.60
N LYS A 329 -18.24 -18.07 2.68
CA LYS A 329 -17.72 -17.72 1.33
C LYS A 329 -16.59 -16.69 1.38
N ILE A 330 -16.64 -15.67 2.24
CA ILE A 330 -15.59 -14.66 2.42
C ILE A 330 -14.34 -15.30 3.06
N LEU A 331 -14.53 -16.21 4.02
CA LEU A 331 -13.44 -16.99 4.61
C LEU A 331 -12.85 -17.97 3.58
N CYS A 332 -13.67 -18.68 2.80
CA CYS A 332 -13.21 -19.51 1.69
C CYS A 332 -12.50 -18.69 0.60
N LEU A 333 -12.95 -17.46 0.32
CA LEU A 333 -12.30 -16.54 -0.62
C LEU A 333 -10.97 -16.02 -0.06
N LYS A 334 -10.91 -15.67 1.23
CA LYS A 334 -9.65 -15.30 1.90
C LYS A 334 -8.66 -16.46 1.94
N GLN A 335 -9.15 -17.68 2.17
CA GLN A 335 -8.36 -18.91 2.12
C GLN A 335 -7.82 -19.15 0.70
N LEU A 336 -8.68 -19.05 -0.32
CA LEU A 336 -8.30 -19.12 -1.74
C LEU A 336 -7.26 -18.08 -2.14
N CYS A 337 -7.34 -16.86 -1.60
CA CYS A 337 -6.34 -15.82 -1.80
C CYS A 337 -5.03 -16.15 -1.06
N PHE A 338 -5.10 -16.66 0.16
CA PHE A 338 -3.92 -17.08 0.93
C PHE A 338 -3.11 -18.17 0.19
N ASP A 339 -3.80 -19.06 -0.51
CA ASP A 339 -3.23 -20.17 -1.28
C ASP A 339 -2.63 -19.76 -2.64
N LYS A 340 -2.76 -18.47 -3.05
CA LYS A 340 -2.29 -17.93 -4.35
C LYS A 340 -1.08 -17.01 -4.24
N GLY A 341 -0.39 -16.98 -3.09
CA GLY A 341 0.87 -16.24 -2.93
C GLY A 341 0.72 -14.72 -3.14
N VAL A 342 1.64 -14.10 -3.89
CA VAL A 342 1.75 -12.64 -4.08
C VAL A 342 0.45 -12.02 -4.65
N GLU A 343 -0.22 -12.69 -5.58
CA GLU A 343 -1.46 -12.18 -6.20
C GLU A 343 -2.63 -12.16 -5.22
N GLY A 344 -2.74 -13.17 -4.37
CA GLY A 344 -3.70 -13.16 -3.27
C GLY A 344 -3.38 -12.11 -2.23
N GLY A 345 -2.10 -11.84 -1.99
CA GLY A 345 -1.62 -10.71 -1.19
C GLY A 345 -2.13 -9.36 -1.71
N ARG A 346 -2.08 -9.14 -3.04
CA ARG A 346 -2.57 -7.90 -3.70
C ARG A 346 -4.09 -7.70 -3.58
N ILE A 347 -4.87 -8.77 -3.71
CA ILE A 347 -6.33 -8.73 -3.51
C ILE A 347 -6.66 -8.40 -2.04
N LEU A 348 -5.95 -9.03 -1.10
CA LEU A 348 -6.14 -8.84 0.33
C LEU A 348 -5.66 -7.46 0.81
N SER A 349 -4.71 -6.83 0.10
CA SER A 349 -4.21 -5.48 0.38
C SER A 349 -5.04 -4.35 -0.24
N GLY A 350 -6.10 -4.67 -1.00
CA GLY A 350 -6.97 -3.65 -1.59
C GLY A 350 -6.52 -3.13 -2.95
N ASP A 351 -5.60 -3.80 -3.65
CA ASP A 351 -5.08 -3.36 -4.96
C ASP A 351 -6.02 -3.78 -6.11
N VAL A 352 -6.70 -2.82 -6.76
CA VAL A 352 -7.50 -3.04 -8.00
C VAL A 352 -6.79 -2.53 -9.26
N TYR A 353 -5.51 -2.18 -9.17
CA TYR A 353 -4.73 -1.71 -10.30
C TYR A 353 -4.58 -2.82 -11.36
N GLY A 354 -4.87 -2.51 -12.64
CA GLY A 354 -4.76 -3.47 -13.74
C GLY A 354 -5.88 -4.51 -13.85
N VAL A 355 -6.97 -4.35 -13.10
CA VAL A 355 -8.17 -5.20 -13.22
C VAL A 355 -8.83 -4.98 -14.59
N GLY A 356 -8.46 -5.84 -15.55
CA GLY A 356 -8.98 -5.84 -16.93
C GLY A 356 -7.98 -6.25 -18.01
N LEU A 357 -6.68 -6.28 -17.72
CA LEU A 357 -5.61 -6.58 -18.68
C LEU A 357 -4.86 -7.88 -18.33
N GLY A 358 -5.59 -8.99 -18.22
CA GLY A 358 -4.98 -10.32 -18.16
C GLY A 358 -4.51 -10.82 -16.78
N ASN A 359 -4.85 -10.12 -15.68
CA ASN A 359 -4.61 -10.62 -14.31
C ASN A 359 -5.07 -12.08 -14.17
N VAL A 360 -4.24 -12.93 -13.54
CA VAL A 360 -4.46 -14.39 -13.38
C VAL A 360 -5.85 -14.72 -12.83
N LEU A 361 -6.47 -13.83 -12.06
CA LEU A 361 -7.85 -14.00 -11.60
C LEU A 361 -8.88 -13.87 -12.73
N ILE A 362 -8.73 -12.93 -13.66
CA ILE A 362 -9.67 -12.71 -14.79
C ILE A 362 -9.37 -13.66 -15.96
N SER A 363 -8.13 -14.13 -16.11
CA SER A 363 -7.75 -15.13 -17.13
C SER A 363 -7.80 -16.58 -16.63
N SER A 364 -7.98 -16.81 -15.32
CA SER A 364 -8.17 -18.15 -14.75
C SER A 364 -9.49 -18.76 -15.24
N ASN A 365 -9.38 -19.72 -16.15
CA ASN A 365 -10.48 -20.57 -16.60
C ASN A 365 -11.07 -21.45 -15.46
N TYR A 366 -10.42 -21.48 -14.29
CA TYR A 366 -10.78 -22.31 -13.16
C TYR A 366 -11.63 -21.60 -12.09
N LEU A 367 -11.86 -20.28 -12.23
CA LEU A 367 -12.69 -19.51 -11.30
C LEU A 367 -13.98 -19.01 -11.98
N PRO A 368 -15.18 -19.32 -11.43
CA PRO A 368 -16.43 -18.80 -11.95
C PRO A 368 -16.43 -17.27 -12.04
N LEU A 369 -17.00 -16.71 -13.11
CA LEU A 369 -17.09 -15.25 -13.32
C LEU A 369 -17.69 -14.51 -12.12
N ALA A 370 -18.74 -15.06 -11.50
CA ALA A 370 -19.38 -14.48 -10.32
C ALA A 370 -18.41 -14.33 -9.14
N THR A 371 -17.53 -15.30 -8.92
CA THR A 371 -16.52 -15.29 -7.87
C THR A 371 -15.51 -14.17 -8.10
N ARG A 372 -15.07 -13.99 -9.34
CA ARG A 372 -14.10 -12.95 -9.75
C ARG A 372 -14.65 -11.55 -9.57
N LEU A 373 -15.90 -11.31 -10.00
CA LEU A 373 -16.58 -10.03 -9.81
C LEU A 373 -16.75 -9.68 -8.32
N ASN A 374 -17.07 -10.68 -7.47
CA ASN A 374 -17.23 -10.45 -6.04
C ASN A 374 -15.92 -10.14 -5.32
N LEU A 375 -14.79 -10.70 -5.76
CA LEU A 375 -13.47 -10.32 -5.27
C LEU A 375 -13.16 -8.86 -5.58
N ILE A 376 -13.38 -8.44 -6.83
CA ILE A 376 -13.16 -7.04 -7.23
C ILE A 376 -14.06 -6.08 -6.42
N ARG A 377 -15.33 -6.44 -6.18
CA ARG A 377 -16.23 -5.65 -5.32
C ARG A 377 -15.72 -5.55 -3.89
N LEU A 378 -15.26 -6.65 -3.30
CA LEU A 378 -14.72 -6.67 -1.95
C LEU A 378 -13.49 -5.77 -1.85
N THR A 379 -12.55 -5.92 -2.77
CA THR A 379 -11.31 -5.12 -2.84
C THR A 379 -11.63 -3.64 -3.03
N ALA A 380 -12.55 -3.30 -3.93
CA ALA A 380 -13.02 -1.93 -4.13
C ALA A 380 -13.66 -1.33 -2.86
N CYS A 381 -14.48 -2.11 -2.14
CA CYS A 381 -15.05 -1.66 -0.85
C CYS A 381 -13.97 -1.42 0.21
N GLN A 382 -13.01 -2.33 0.33
CA GLN A 382 -11.90 -2.17 1.27
C GLN A 382 -11.06 -0.94 0.93
N LYS A 383 -10.76 -0.73 -0.35
CA LYS A 383 -10.04 0.45 -0.82
C LYS A 383 -10.81 1.73 -0.53
N MET A 384 -12.09 1.82 -0.88
CA MET A 384 -12.92 3.00 -0.58
C MET A 384 -12.98 3.33 0.92
N LEU A 385 -13.08 2.31 1.78
CA LEU A 385 -13.10 2.49 3.24
C LEU A 385 -11.73 2.91 3.80
N GLY A 386 -10.64 2.63 3.08
CA GLY A 386 -9.27 3.01 3.43
C GLY A 386 -8.76 4.31 2.82
N MET A 387 -9.35 4.79 1.70
CA MET A 387 -8.91 5.99 0.98
C MET A 387 -9.22 7.32 1.69
N ASP A 388 -9.89 7.28 2.84
CA ASP A 388 -10.28 8.46 3.63
C ASP A 388 -10.84 9.62 2.77
N LEU A 389 -11.70 9.26 1.80
CA LEU A 389 -12.19 10.17 0.75
C LEU A 389 -12.91 11.40 1.33
N GLU A 390 -13.58 11.23 2.47
CA GLU A 390 -14.25 12.32 3.18
C GLU A 390 -13.24 13.37 3.65
N ASN A 391 -12.13 12.96 4.27
CA ASN A 391 -11.09 13.91 4.63
C ASN A 391 -10.39 14.47 3.40
N SER A 392 -10.16 13.72 2.33
CA SER A 392 -9.62 14.31 1.08
C SER A 392 -10.51 15.45 0.54
N ALA A 393 -11.83 15.24 0.51
CA ALA A 393 -12.78 16.26 0.05
C ALA A 393 -12.84 17.47 1.00
N GLU A 394 -12.93 17.24 2.30
CA GLU A 394 -12.93 18.32 3.30
C GLU A 394 -11.58 19.05 3.36
N ASN A 395 -10.46 18.37 3.13
CA ASN A 395 -9.14 18.97 3.05
C ASN A 395 -9.08 19.92 1.85
N ALA A 396 -9.53 19.49 0.67
CA ALA A 396 -9.58 20.35 -0.52
C ALA A 396 -10.42 21.62 -0.29
N LYS A 397 -11.59 21.47 0.36
CA LYS A 397 -12.43 22.60 0.76
C LYS A 397 -11.74 23.49 1.78
N ALA A 398 -11.09 22.89 2.78
CA ALA A 398 -10.36 23.62 3.79
C ALA A 398 -9.25 24.45 3.15
N PHE A 399 -8.36 23.84 2.35
CA PHE A 399 -7.27 24.55 1.66
C PHE A 399 -7.78 25.73 0.80
N ALA A 400 -8.87 25.54 0.07
CA ALA A 400 -9.51 26.63 -0.68
C ALA A 400 -9.95 27.78 0.24
N GLN A 401 -10.56 27.46 1.39
CA GLN A 401 -10.95 28.47 2.39
C GLN A 401 -9.75 29.13 3.08
N MET A 402 -8.62 28.44 3.20
CA MET A 402 -7.37 29.00 3.73
C MET A 402 -6.65 29.92 2.73
N ASP A 403 -7.09 29.95 1.46
CA ASP A 403 -6.34 30.52 0.34
C ASP A 403 -4.92 29.92 0.22
N VAL A 404 -4.80 28.62 0.46
CA VAL A 404 -3.55 27.87 0.30
C VAL A 404 -3.67 26.86 -0.83
N TYR A 405 -2.63 26.77 -1.64
CA TYR A 405 -2.61 26.00 -2.88
C TYR A 405 -1.57 24.89 -2.75
N PRO A 406 -1.94 23.75 -2.14
CA PRO A 406 -1.02 22.63 -2.01
C PRO A 406 -0.68 22.05 -3.40
N SER A 407 0.53 21.54 -3.55
CA SER A 407 0.89 20.70 -4.70
C SER A 407 0.43 19.26 -4.48
N ARG A 408 0.38 18.45 -5.54
CA ARG A 408 0.33 17.00 -5.37
C ARG A 408 1.76 16.46 -5.35
N VAL A 409 2.07 15.58 -4.40
CA VAL A 409 3.22 14.70 -4.51
C VAL A 409 2.77 13.54 -5.36
N ASP A 410 3.41 13.42 -6.52
CA ASP A 410 3.09 12.34 -7.45
C ASP A 410 3.27 10.97 -6.74
N TYR A 411 4.24 10.85 -5.81
CA TYR A 411 4.57 9.61 -5.10
C TYR A 411 3.55 8.97 -4.17
N LEU A 412 2.59 9.71 -3.61
CA LEU A 412 1.59 9.13 -2.70
C LEU A 412 0.36 8.57 -3.42
N HIS A 413 0.21 8.84 -4.71
CA HIS A 413 -0.46 7.94 -5.65
C HIS A 413 0.55 6.89 -6.16
N ASN A 414 1.13 6.10 -5.25
CA ASN A 414 1.80 4.86 -5.61
C ASN A 414 2.93 4.99 -6.66
N GLU A 415 3.71 6.10 -6.72
CA GLU A 415 4.78 6.22 -7.75
C GLU A 415 6.02 5.36 -7.51
N MET A 416 6.21 4.68 -6.37
CA MET A 416 7.29 3.67 -6.36
C MET A 416 6.97 2.45 -7.24
N LEU A 417 5.72 2.28 -7.67
CA LEU A 417 5.41 1.41 -8.81
C LEU A 417 5.54 2.17 -10.14
N PHE A 418 5.08 3.43 -10.23
CA PHE A 418 5.00 4.17 -11.51
C PHE A 418 6.28 4.83 -12.00
N ARG A 419 7.13 5.38 -11.14
CA ARG A 419 8.37 6.03 -11.58
C ARG A 419 9.44 5.01 -11.95
N SER A 420 9.57 3.90 -11.20
CA SER A 420 10.47 2.80 -11.58
C SER A 420 10.05 2.13 -12.90
N ILE A 421 8.74 2.13 -13.21
CA ILE A 421 8.22 1.69 -14.50
C ILE A 421 8.43 2.77 -15.58
N SER A 422 8.20 4.05 -15.30
CA SER A 422 8.39 5.14 -16.28
C SER A 422 9.87 5.39 -16.62
N GLU A 423 10.79 5.26 -15.67
CA GLU A 423 12.24 5.32 -15.89
C GLU A 423 12.75 4.06 -16.60
N ALA A 424 12.20 2.87 -16.31
CA ALA A 424 12.48 1.65 -17.06
C ALA A 424 11.91 1.65 -18.49
N LEU A 425 10.82 2.38 -18.73
CA LEU A 425 10.17 2.52 -20.04
C LEU A 425 10.74 3.65 -20.90
N SER A 426 11.56 4.54 -20.33
CA SER A 426 12.18 5.66 -21.05
C SER A 426 13.62 5.39 -21.51
N GLN A 427 14.18 4.22 -21.17
CA GLN A 427 15.45 3.77 -21.75
C GLN A 427 15.20 2.97 -23.04
N PRO A 428 16.07 3.07 -24.06
CA PRO A 428 15.96 2.24 -25.25
C PRO A 428 16.03 0.78 -24.82
N LYS A 429 14.98 0.02 -25.12
CA LYS A 429 14.82 -1.40 -24.75
C LYS A 429 16.12 -2.19 -24.97
N PRO A 430 16.76 -2.72 -23.92
CA PRO A 430 17.43 -4.00 -24.03
C PRO A 430 16.35 -5.09 -24.11
N SER A 431 16.66 -6.18 -24.81
CA SER A 431 15.86 -7.40 -24.91
C SER A 431 15.23 -7.77 -23.55
N GLN A 432 13.92 -8.03 -23.57
CA GLN A 432 13.18 -8.43 -22.37
C GLN A 432 13.75 -9.75 -21.80
N PRO A 433 13.89 -9.88 -20.47
CA PRO A 433 14.19 -11.18 -19.88
C PRO A 433 12.99 -12.12 -20.06
N MET A 434 13.23 -13.28 -20.67
CA MET A 434 12.23 -14.34 -20.80
C MET A 434 12.11 -15.12 -19.49
N ASN A 435 10.93 -15.07 -18.88
CA ASN A 435 10.59 -15.95 -17.76
C ASN A 435 10.33 -17.37 -18.26
N VAL A 436 11.28 -18.29 -18.06
CA VAL A 436 11.01 -19.73 -18.16
C VAL A 436 10.36 -20.18 -16.86
N VAL A 437 9.03 -20.31 -16.85
CA VAL A 437 8.30 -20.89 -15.72
C VAL A 437 8.27 -22.41 -15.89
N MET A 438 9.10 -23.13 -15.13
CA MET A 438 8.99 -24.59 -14.99
C MET A 438 7.70 -24.90 -14.20
N GLY A 439 6.58 -25.00 -14.91
CA GLY A 439 5.24 -24.94 -14.31
C GLY A 439 4.75 -26.20 -13.58
N ARG A 440 5.45 -27.34 -13.61
CA ARG A 440 5.02 -28.60 -12.96
C ARG A 440 6.23 -29.48 -12.63
N LYS A 441 6.38 -29.91 -11.36
CA LYS A 441 7.42 -30.88 -10.96
C LYS A 441 7.15 -32.26 -11.55
N PHE A 442 5.88 -32.66 -11.58
CA PHE A 442 5.47 -33.97 -12.09
C PHE A 442 4.63 -33.83 -13.35
N THR A 443 4.92 -34.63 -14.36
CA THR A 443 4.21 -34.67 -15.64
C THR A 443 3.85 -36.10 -16.03
N GLU A 444 3.09 -36.27 -17.12
CA GLU A 444 2.73 -37.60 -17.63
C GLU A 444 3.93 -38.40 -18.17
N HIS A 445 5.09 -37.74 -18.30
CA HIS A 445 6.37 -38.36 -18.67
C HIS A 445 7.24 -38.71 -17.46
N SER A 446 6.86 -38.29 -16.24
CA SER A 446 7.63 -38.59 -15.03
C SER A 446 7.71 -40.09 -14.77
N GLN A 447 8.89 -40.58 -14.39
CA GLN A 447 9.10 -42.00 -14.11
C GLN A 447 8.51 -42.38 -12.74
N LEU A 448 8.10 -43.64 -12.58
CA LEU A 448 7.51 -44.11 -11.32
C LEU A 448 8.48 -43.97 -10.12
N SER A 449 9.78 -44.13 -10.36
CA SER A 449 10.85 -43.88 -9.38
C SER A 449 10.84 -42.45 -8.85
N GLU A 450 10.50 -41.46 -9.68
CA GLU A 450 10.40 -40.04 -9.31
C GLU A 450 9.11 -39.73 -8.55
N LEU A 451 8.03 -40.45 -8.88
CA LEU A 451 6.70 -40.19 -8.34
C LEU A 451 6.49 -40.83 -6.96
N SER A 452 6.97 -42.07 -6.79
CA SER A 452 6.70 -42.91 -5.62
C SER A 452 7.09 -42.31 -4.26
N PRO A 453 8.18 -41.51 -4.11
CA PRO A 453 8.52 -40.89 -2.81
C PRO A 453 7.43 -39.95 -2.29
N TYR A 454 6.63 -39.36 -3.17
CA TYR A 454 5.63 -38.34 -2.83
C TYR A 454 4.22 -38.90 -2.62
N PHE A 455 4.03 -40.21 -2.77
CA PHE A 455 2.71 -40.84 -2.60
C PHE A 455 2.18 -40.69 -1.17
N ASN A 456 3.02 -40.90 -0.16
CA ASN A 456 2.60 -40.77 1.23
C ASN A 456 2.25 -39.32 1.60
N GLU A 457 2.97 -38.35 1.05
CA GLU A 457 2.67 -36.93 1.20
C GLU A 457 1.33 -36.58 0.54
N THR A 458 1.14 -37.05 -0.69
CA THR A 458 -0.09 -36.86 -1.47
C THR A 458 -1.30 -37.49 -0.77
N LEU A 459 -1.16 -38.68 -0.16
CA LEU A 459 -2.22 -39.33 0.62
C LEU A 459 -2.61 -38.53 1.87
N LYS A 460 -1.62 -38.01 2.61
CA LYS A 460 -1.87 -37.16 3.78
C LYS A 460 -2.61 -35.89 3.36
N PHE A 461 -2.20 -35.29 2.25
CA PHE A 461 -2.83 -34.10 1.68
C PHE A 461 -4.27 -34.36 1.23
N LEU A 462 -4.49 -35.45 0.48
CA LEU A 462 -5.82 -35.91 0.06
C LEU A 462 -6.76 -36.12 1.25
N ASN A 463 -6.31 -36.81 2.30
CA ASN A 463 -7.15 -37.08 3.47
C ASN A 463 -7.46 -35.84 4.32
N ARG A 464 -6.55 -34.87 4.40
CA ARG A 464 -6.80 -33.58 5.08
C ARG A 464 -7.87 -32.76 4.37
N HIS A 465 -7.97 -32.88 3.05
CA HIS A 465 -8.90 -32.14 2.21
C HIS A 465 -9.88 -33.07 1.47
N LYS A 466 -10.30 -34.14 2.16
CA LYS A 466 -10.99 -35.30 1.57
C LYS A 466 -12.22 -34.93 0.76
N GLU A 467 -13.10 -34.09 1.31
CA GLU A 467 -14.35 -33.70 0.64
C GLU A 467 -14.10 -32.91 -0.65
N PHE A 468 -13.10 -32.01 -0.65
CA PHE A 468 -12.71 -31.23 -1.82
C PHE A 468 -12.18 -32.13 -2.95
N PHE A 469 -11.26 -33.04 -2.64
CA PHE A 469 -10.66 -33.90 -3.66
C PHE A 469 -11.59 -35.02 -4.13
N CYS A 470 -12.49 -35.54 -3.27
CA CYS A 470 -13.54 -36.46 -3.70
C CYS A 470 -14.43 -35.79 -4.77
N ASN A 471 -14.83 -34.53 -4.55
CA ASN A 471 -15.60 -33.77 -5.53
C ASN A 471 -14.80 -33.50 -6.82
N GLN A 472 -13.52 -33.15 -6.71
CA GLN A 472 -12.65 -32.87 -7.86
C GLN A 472 -12.38 -34.10 -8.72
N LEU A 473 -12.16 -35.25 -8.08
CA LEU A 473 -11.90 -36.54 -8.73
C LEU A 473 -13.19 -37.28 -9.14
N GLN A 474 -14.36 -36.74 -8.80
CA GLN A 474 -15.66 -37.39 -8.97
C GLN A 474 -15.73 -38.78 -8.30
N VAL A 475 -15.05 -38.90 -7.15
CA VAL A 475 -15.00 -40.11 -6.32
C VAL A 475 -16.02 -39.97 -5.20
N LYS A 476 -16.85 -41.01 -4.99
CA LYS A 476 -17.83 -41.04 -3.91
C LYS A 476 -17.48 -42.17 -2.94
N LEU A 477 -17.05 -41.79 -1.74
CA LEU A 477 -16.87 -42.73 -0.63
C LEU A 477 -18.23 -43.08 -0.02
N GLU A 478 -18.43 -44.34 0.35
CA GLU A 478 -19.70 -44.80 0.96
C GLU A 478 -20.03 -44.10 2.29
N ASN A 479 -19.03 -43.76 3.09
CA ASN A 479 -19.19 -42.98 4.31
C ASN A 479 -17.89 -42.23 4.70
N SER A 480 -17.97 -41.37 5.72
CA SER A 480 -16.84 -40.53 6.17
C SER A 480 -15.71 -41.29 6.87
N ALA A 481 -15.91 -42.56 7.23
CA ALA A 481 -14.93 -43.39 7.93
C ALA A 481 -13.81 -43.93 7.02
N TYR A 482 -14.02 -43.90 5.71
CA TYR A 482 -13.02 -44.30 4.73
C TYR A 482 -11.91 -43.26 4.58
N ASN A 483 -10.64 -43.69 4.63
CA ASN A 483 -9.47 -42.87 4.31
C ASN A 483 -8.73 -43.47 3.12
N PHE A 484 -8.13 -42.63 2.28
CA PHE A 484 -7.21 -43.10 1.24
C PHE A 484 -5.93 -43.60 1.91
N THR A 485 -5.60 -44.86 1.74
CA THR A 485 -4.48 -45.51 2.44
C THR A 485 -3.35 -45.91 1.50
N LYS A 486 -3.63 -46.09 0.20
CA LYS A 486 -2.63 -46.55 -0.76
C LYS A 486 -2.82 -45.92 -2.14
N ILE A 487 -1.70 -45.60 -2.78
CA ILE A 487 -1.61 -45.23 -4.20
C ILE A 487 -0.83 -46.33 -4.91
N THR A 488 -1.33 -46.79 -6.05
CA THR A 488 -0.62 -47.71 -6.95
C THR A 488 -0.70 -47.18 -8.37
N CYS A 489 0.43 -47.13 -9.07
CA CYS A 489 0.44 -46.79 -10.49
C CYS A 489 0.03 -48.03 -11.30
N VAL A 490 -0.83 -47.83 -12.29
CA VAL A 490 -1.38 -48.90 -13.15
C VAL A 490 -1.25 -48.47 -14.61
N GLY A 491 -0.63 -49.30 -15.44
CA GLY A 491 -0.37 -49.00 -16.86
C GLY A 491 1.12 -48.78 -17.17
N THR A 492 1.41 -48.31 -18.39
CA THR A 492 2.77 -48.05 -18.89
C THR A 492 3.10 -46.54 -18.88
N PRO A 493 4.38 -46.14 -18.81
CA PRO A 493 4.79 -44.72 -18.93
C PRO A 493 4.13 -44.04 -20.14
N GLY A 494 3.63 -42.80 -19.97
CA GLY A 494 2.84 -42.07 -20.98
C GLY A 494 1.35 -42.45 -21.08
N HIS A 495 0.94 -43.59 -20.52
CA HIS A 495 -0.45 -44.08 -20.50
C HIS A 495 -0.81 -44.75 -19.16
N PHE A 496 -0.35 -44.19 -18.05
CA PHE A 496 -0.65 -44.72 -16.72
C PHE A 496 -1.83 -44.01 -16.05
N SER A 497 -2.43 -44.69 -15.09
CA SER A 497 -3.46 -44.19 -14.18
C SER A 497 -3.07 -44.53 -12.75
N PHE A 498 -3.66 -43.84 -11.79
CA PHE A 498 -3.39 -44.08 -10.37
C PHE A 498 -4.59 -44.75 -9.73
N LYS A 499 -4.35 -45.94 -9.19
CA LYS A 499 -5.32 -46.66 -8.38
C LYS A 499 -5.18 -46.23 -6.92
N LEU A 500 -6.23 -45.61 -6.40
CA LEU A 500 -6.39 -45.22 -5.00
C LEU A 500 -7.19 -46.28 -4.26
N LEU A 501 -6.63 -46.76 -3.15
CA LEU A 501 -7.32 -47.62 -2.19
C LEU A 501 -7.83 -46.75 -1.04
N ALA A 502 -9.11 -46.88 -0.72
CA ALA A 502 -9.72 -46.31 0.47
C ALA A 502 -10.18 -47.43 1.42
N GLU A 503 -9.76 -47.35 2.68
CA GLU A 503 -10.08 -48.34 3.72
C GLU A 503 -10.80 -47.66 4.89
N SER A 504 -11.77 -48.38 5.45
CA SER A 504 -12.49 -47.98 6.66
C SER A 504 -11.82 -48.56 7.90
N ASN A 505 -11.95 -47.86 9.02
CA ASN A 505 -11.44 -48.33 10.31
C ASN A 505 -12.40 -49.32 11.01
N TYR A 506 -13.54 -49.67 10.39
CA TYR A 506 -14.52 -50.59 10.95
C TYR A 506 -14.35 -52.03 10.40
N SER A 507 -14.36 -53.01 11.31
CA SER A 507 -14.25 -54.43 10.94
C SER A 507 -15.51 -54.90 10.21
N GLY A 508 -15.39 -55.23 8.92
CA GLY A 508 -16.49 -55.71 8.07
C GLY A 508 -16.73 -54.86 6.82
N ASP A 509 -16.20 -53.64 6.79
CA ASP A 509 -16.26 -52.76 5.62
C ASP A 509 -15.27 -53.23 4.54
N THR A 510 -15.74 -53.36 3.30
CA THR A 510 -14.87 -53.73 2.17
C THR A 510 -14.06 -52.53 1.67
N PRO A 511 -12.76 -52.68 1.35
CA PRO A 511 -11.97 -51.62 0.75
C PRO A 511 -12.56 -51.14 -0.59
N GLN A 512 -12.48 -49.84 -0.84
CA GLN A 512 -12.95 -49.20 -2.08
C GLN A 512 -11.75 -48.83 -2.96
N GLU A 513 -11.86 -49.11 -4.25
CA GLU A 513 -10.79 -48.87 -5.22
C GLU A 513 -11.24 -47.90 -6.31
N PHE A 514 -10.41 -46.91 -6.61
CA PHE A 514 -10.68 -45.88 -7.62
C PHE A 514 -9.53 -45.77 -8.60
N ILE A 515 -9.81 -45.80 -9.90
CA ILE A 515 -8.81 -45.58 -10.95
C ILE A 515 -8.93 -44.13 -11.42
N ILE A 516 -7.87 -43.35 -11.19
CA ILE A 516 -7.80 -41.93 -11.49
C ILE A 516 -6.88 -41.70 -12.69
N PRO A 517 -7.31 -40.93 -13.72
CA PRO A 517 -6.43 -40.56 -14.82
C PRO A 517 -5.16 -39.85 -14.34
N ALA A 518 -4.01 -40.13 -14.97
CA ALA A 518 -2.74 -39.51 -14.58
C ALA A 518 -2.78 -37.98 -14.56
N SER A 519 -3.38 -37.35 -15.58
CA SER A 519 -3.54 -35.88 -15.63
C SER A 519 -4.19 -35.30 -14.36
N GLN A 520 -5.22 -35.96 -13.84
CA GLN A 520 -5.95 -35.50 -12.66
C GLN A 520 -5.18 -35.79 -11.37
N PHE A 521 -4.56 -36.96 -11.27
CA PHE A 521 -3.82 -37.34 -10.06
C PHE A 521 -2.50 -36.54 -9.92
N LEU A 522 -1.77 -36.35 -11.02
CA LEU A 522 -0.54 -35.57 -11.06
C LEU A 522 -0.80 -34.08 -10.75
N ALA A 523 -1.97 -33.55 -11.10
CA ALA A 523 -2.36 -32.20 -10.68
C ALA A 523 -2.46 -32.08 -9.15
N ILE A 524 -3.07 -33.08 -8.49
CA ILE A 524 -3.17 -33.14 -7.03
C ILE A 524 -1.79 -33.32 -6.39
N MET A 525 -0.95 -34.16 -6.99
CA MET A 525 0.40 -34.42 -6.49
C MET A 525 1.30 -33.18 -6.59
N ASN A 526 1.21 -32.41 -7.68
CA ASN A 526 1.88 -31.10 -7.80
C ASN A 526 1.33 -30.08 -6.78
N GLN A 527 0.03 -30.15 -6.46
CA GLN A 527 -0.58 -29.29 -5.44
C GLN A 527 -0.12 -29.66 -4.01
N ALA A 528 -0.01 -30.95 -3.71
CA ALA A 528 0.51 -31.45 -2.44
C ALA A 528 1.97 -31.04 -2.24
N TYR A 529 2.78 -31.25 -3.29
CA TYR A 529 4.20 -30.89 -3.30
C TYR A 529 4.40 -29.39 -3.11
N SER A 530 3.65 -28.55 -3.84
CA SER A 530 3.77 -27.10 -3.71
C SER A 530 3.32 -26.52 -2.38
N THR A 531 2.45 -27.23 -1.66
CA THR A 531 2.03 -26.85 -0.32
C THR A 531 3.10 -27.19 0.73
N THR A 532 3.84 -28.27 0.52
CA THR A 532 4.76 -28.86 1.50
C THR A 532 6.20 -28.38 1.30
N HIS A 533 6.63 -28.19 0.06
CA HIS A 533 8.01 -27.85 -0.36
C HIS A 533 8.11 -26.40 -0.88
N ARG A 534 7.47 -25.47 -0.17
CA ARG A 534 7.31 -24.07 -0.60
C ARG A 534 8.63 -23.33 -0.86
N GLN A 535 9.68 -23.65 -0.11
CA GLN A 535 11.01 -23.03 -0.26
C GLN A 535 11.75 -23.50 -1.52
N GLU A 536 11.61 -24.76 -1.91
CA GLU A 536 12.20 -25.30 -3.15
C GLU A 536 11.57 -24.63 -4.39
N LEU A 537 10.24 -24.43 -4.35
CA LEU A 537 9.52 -23.69 -5.39
C LEU A 537 9.78 -22.19 -5.39
N GLU A 538 10.19 -21.59 -4.27
CA GLU A 538 10.61 -20.18 -4.25
C GLU A 538 12.00 -19.99 -4.87
N ALA A 539 12.87 -21.00 -4.82
CA ALA A 539 14.14 -21.03 -5.55
C ALA A 539 13.94 -21.25 -7.07
N GLU A 540 13.01 -22.13 -7.47
CA GLU A 540 12.64 -22.37 -8.87
C GLU A 540 11.80 -21.24 -9.51
N LYS A 541 11.31 -20.29 -8.70
CA LYS A 541 10.52 -19.11 -9.14
C LYS A 541 11.33 -17.81 -9.18
N LEU A 542 12.65 -17.87 -8.94
CA LEU A 542 13.50 -16.71 -9.21
C LEU A 542 13.43 -16.42 -10.71
N PRO A 543 13.14 -15.19 -11.15
CA PRO A 543 13.20 -14.83 -12.55
C PRO A 543 14.62 -15.14 -13.05
N LEU A 544 14.72 -16.05 -14.02
CA LEU A 544 15.95 -16.28 -14.74
C LEU A 544 16.26 -15.03 -15.55
N ILE A 545 17.13 -14.18 -15.00
CA ILE A 545 17.77 -13.12 -15.78
C ILE A 545 18.88 -13.81 -16.55
N PHE A 546 18.57 -14.37 -17.72
CA PHE A 546 19.64 -14.71 -18.65
C PHE A 546 20.27 -13.40 -19.10
N ASP A 547 21.55 -13.20 -18.77
CA ASP A 547 22.34 -12.29 -19.56
C ASP A 547 22.50 -12.92 -20.93
N SER A 548 21.92 -12.28 -21.96
CA SER A 548 22.04 -12.72 -23.35
C SER A 548 23.49 -12.99 -23.76
N ALA A 549 24.46 -12.28 -23.16
CA ALA A 549 25.87 -12.50 -23.41
C ALA A 549 26.37 -13.84 -22.83
N ALA A 550 25.92 -14.25 -21.64
CA ALA A 550 26.34 -15.49 -21.00
C ALA A 550 25.79 -16.72 -21.74
N LEU A 551 24.53 -16.67 -22.18
CA LEU A 551 23.93 -17.73 -22.98
C LEU A 551 24.58 -17.85 -24.37
N LEU A 552 24.97 -16.73 -25.00
CA LEU A 552 25.75 -16.74 -26.24
C LEU A 552 27.18 -17.27 -26.06
N ILE A 553 27.82 -16.98 -24.93
CA ILE A 553 29.14 -17.55 -24.58
C ILE A 553 29.01 -19.08 -24.45
N TYR A 554 28.03 -19.58 -23.70
CA TYR A 554 27.82 -21.02 -23.57
C TYR A 554 27.53 -21.71 -24.90
N ILE A 555 26.68 -21.11 -25.75
CA ILE A 555 26.40 -21.66 -27.09
C ILE A 555 27.67 -21.70 -27.94
N ASN A 556 28.49 -20.64 -27.91
CA ASN A 556 29.77 -20.58 -28.61
C ASN A 556 30.82 -21.57 -28.05
N ASP A 557 30.78 -21.86 -26.75
CA ASP A 557 31.66 -22.83 -26.11
C ASP A 557 31.20 -24.29 -26.37
N ASN A 558 29.96 -24.49 -26.82
CA ASN A 558 29.33 -25.80 -27.05
C ASN A 558 28.74 -25.97 -28.47
N LEU A 559 29.31 -25.31 -29.49
CA LEU A 559 28.80 -25.29 -30.87
C LEU A 559 28.56 -26.69 -31.47
N GLY A 560 29.40 -27.67 -31.13
CA GLY A 560 29.29 -29.04 -31.64
C GLY A 560 28.12 -29.87 -31.08
N ILE A 561 27.53 -29.47 -29.95
CA ILE A 561 26.42 -30.19 -29.31
C ILE A 561 25.07 -29.52 -29.66
N THR A 562 25.08 -28.20 -29.89
CA THR A 562 23.90 -27.37 -30.18
C THR A 562 23.47 -27.37 -31.66
N GLY A 563 24.15 -28.16 -32.51
CA GLY A 563 23.82 -28.29 -33.93
C GLY A 563 24.32 -27.15 -34.82
N ILE A 564 25.20 -26.27 -34.31
CA ILE A 564 25.80 -25.16 -35.07
C ILE A 564 27.14 -25.62 -35.64
N SER A 565 27.38 -25.35 -36.93
CA SER A 565 28.67 -25.64 -37.56
C SER A 565 29.78 -24.83 -36.88
N VAL A 566 30.92 -25.46 -36.56
CA VAL A 566 32.10 -24.81 -35.95
C VAL A 566 32.64 -23.64 -36.79
N LEU A 567 32.26 -23.55 -38.06
CA LEU A 567 32.63 -22.47 -38.98
C LEU A 567 31.72 -21.23 -38.90
N ASP A 568 30.57 -21.31 -38.22
CA ASP A 568 29.55 -20.26 -38.12
C ASP A 568 29.54 -19.64 -36.70
N SER A 569 30.69 -19.20 -36.20
CA SER A 569 30.78 -18.62 -34.86
C SER A 569 29.81 -17.43 -34.73
N LEU A 570 28.95 -17.47 -33.71
CA LEU A 570 27.97 -16.41 -33.47
C LEU A 570 28.73 -15.17 -32.99
N GLU A 571 28.83 -14.16 -33.86
CA GLU A 571 29.54 -12.91 -33.55
C GLU A 571 28.93 -12.21 -32.31
N LYS A 572 29.74 -11.42 -31.61
CA LYS A 572 29.36 -10.68 -30.37
C LYS A 572 28.13 -9.75 -30.50
N ASN A 573 27.64 -9.53 -31.71
CA ASN A 573 26.50 -8.66 -32.02
C ASN A 573 25.19 -9.44 -32.21
N CYS A 574 25.17 -10.75 -32.00
CA CYS A 574 23.96 -11.55 -32.06
C CYS A 574 23.04 -11.22 -30.86
N ILE A 575 21.73 -11.16 -31.11
CA ILE A 575 20.72 -10.88 -30.07
C ILE A 575 19.78 -12.07 -29.98
N LEU A 576 19.65 -12.64 -28.79
CA LEU A 576 18.65 -13.66 -28.52
C LEU A 576 17.26 -13.02 -28.49
N GLU A 577 16.35 -13.51 -29.33
CA GLU A 577 15.01 -12.95 -29.44
C GLU A 577 13.96 -13.81 -28.73
N GLU A 578 14.05 -15.13 -28.83
CA GLU A 578 13.01 -16.02 -28.32
C GLU A 578 13.54 -17.41 -27.95
N ILE A 579 12.97 -18.01 -26.90
CA ILE A 579 13.08 -19.45 -26.59
C ILE A 579 11.65 -20.02 -26.59
N SER A 580 11.39 -20.97 -27.48
CA SER A 580 10.08 -21.57 -27.68
C SER A 580 10.14 -23.08 -27.45
N GLY A 581 9.04 -23.67 -26.99
CA GLY A 581 8.94 -25.13 -26.93
C GLY A 581 8.86 -25.73 -28.33
N THR A 582 9.30 -26.98 -28.47
CA THR A 582 9.20 -27.71 -29.74
C THR A 582 8.17 -28.83 -29.68
N GLU A 583 7.97 -29.55 -30.79
CA GLU A 583 7.13 -30.75 -30.79
C GLU A 583 7.74 -31.87 -29.92
N ASP A 584 9.07 -31.84 -29.71
CA ASP A 584 9.73 -32.65 -28.70
C ASP A 584 9.65 -31.95 -27.33
N PRO A 585 8.92 -32.52 -26.34
CA PRO A 585 8.72 -31.91 -25.03
C PRO A 585 10.01 -31.79 -24.19
N ASP A 586 11.08 -32.48 -24.59
CA ASP A 586 12.40 -32.41 -23.95
C ASP A 586 13.39 -31.52 -24.72
N SER A 587 12.91 -30.75 -25.71
CA SER A 587 13.73 -29.81 -26.47
C SER A 587 13.08 -28.43 -26.62
N TYR A 588 13.91 -27.40 -26.56
CA TYR A 588 13.57 -26.01 -26.76
C TYR A 588 14.28 -25.46 -28.00
N LYS A 589 13.61 -24.54 -28.69
CA LYS A 589 14.14 -23.82 -29.84
C LYS A 589 14.46 -22.38 -29.47
N ILE A 590 15.71 -22.00 -29.60
CA ILE A 590 16.22 -20.65 -29.39
C ILE A 590 16.35 -19.96 -30.74
N ARG A 591 15.70 -18.81 -30.91
CA ARG A 591 15.86 -17.94 -32.07
C ARG A 591 16.85 -16.83 -31.75
N VAL A 592 17.91 -16.74 -32.55
CA VAL A 592 18.97 -15.74 -32.43
C VAL A 592 19.01 -14.90 -33.70
N LYS A 593 18.99 -13.58 -33.55
CA LYS A 593 19.14 -12.64 -34.65
C LYS A 593 20.62 -12.33 -34.88
N ILE A 594 21.07 -12.49 -36.11
CA ILE A 594 22.46 -12.22 -36.53
C ILE A 594 22.46 -10.84 -37.21
N GLY A 595 23.39 -9.96 -36.84
CA GLY A 595 23.30 -8.51 -37.05
C GLY A 595 22.87 -7.99 -38.45
N GLY A 596 22.13 -6.87 -38.44
CA GLY A 596 21.96 -5.96 -39.59
C GLY A 596 20.91 -6.32 -40.66
N ALA A 597 20.56 -7.59 -40.82
CA ALA A 597 19.50 -8.06 -41.73
C ALA A 597 18.42 -8.85 -40.96
N GLU A 598 17.29 -9.16 -41.59
CA GLU A 598 16.25 -10.06 -41.03
C GLU A 598 16.68 -11.54 -41.01
N ASP A 599 17.99 -11.81 -40.85
CA ASP A 599 18.52 -13.17 -40.81
C ASP A 599 18.51 -13.70 -39.37
N PHE A 600 17.92 -14.89 -39.20
CA PHE A 600 17.78 -15.56 -37.91
C PHE A 600 18.39 -16.96 -37.97
N ALA A 601 19.07 -17.34 -36.89
CA ALA A 601 19.44 -18.72 -36.62
C ALA A 601 18.46 -19.32 -35.60
N GLU A 602 18.05 -20.57 -35.83
CA GLU A 602 17.28 -21.35 -34.86
C GLU A 602 18.17 -22.47 -34.32
N ILE A 603 18.28 -22.54 -32.99
CA ILE A 603 19.17 -23.43 -32.27
C ILE A 603 18.32 -24.33 -31.39
N MET A 604 18.57 -25.63 -31.40
CA MET A 604 17.86 -26.58 -30.55
C MET A 604 18.70 -26.88 -29.31
N ILE A 605 18.11 -26.78 -28.12
CA ILE A 605 18.74 -27.12 -26.84
C ILE A 605 17.85 -28.11 -26.11
N SER A 606 18.44 -29.13 -25.47
CA SER A 606 17.65 -30.04 -24.65
C SER A 606 17.24 -29.38 -23.33
N LYS A 607 16.19 -29.92 -22.71
CA LYS A 607 15.71 -29.48 -21.41
C LYS A 607 16.72 -29.72 -20.29
N GLU A 608 17.52 -30.78 -20.40
CA GLU A 608 18.58 -31.10 -19.45
C GLU A 608 19.71 -30.06 -19.51
N GLU A 609 20.21 -29.75 -20.71
CA GLU A 609 21.24 -28.73 -20.94
C GLU A 609 20.77 -27.33 -20.53
N LEU A 610 19.53 -26.97 -20.86
CA LEU A 610 18.95 -25.70 -20.43
C LEU A 610 18.85 -25.64 -18.89
N SER A 611 18.54 -26.75 -18.24
CA SER A 611 18.45 -26.82 -16.77
C SER A 611 19.82 -26.73 -16.10
N GLU A 612 20.87 -27.35 -16.66
CA GLU A 612 22.24 -27.22 -16.17
C GLU A 612 22.74 -25.78 -16.28
N LEU A 613 22.43 -25.10 -17.39
CA LEU A 613 22.81 -23.70 -17.60
C LEU A 613 22.15 -22.76 -16.58
N ILE A 614 20.86 -23.00 -16.31
CA ILE A 614 20.08 -22.30 -15.29
C ILE A 614 20.74 -22.42 -13.92
N LEU A 615 21.19 -23.62 -13.56
CA LEU A 615 21.81 -23.89 -12.26
C LEU A 615 23.21 -23.24 -12.13
N GLN A 616 24.00 -23.21 -13.20
CA GLN A 616 25.32 -22.56 -13.22
C GLN A 616 25.20 -21.04 -13.03
N GLU A 617 24.31 -20.39 -13.76
CA GLU A 617 24.09 -18.93 -13.66
C GLU A 617 23.49 -18.53 -12.30
N GLN A 618 22.59 -19.35 -11.74
CA GLN A 618 22.05 -19.12 -10.39
C GLN A 618 23.10 -19.26 -9.29
N SER A 619 24.03 -20.21 -9.44
CA SER A 619 25.15 -20.39 -8.50
C SER A 619 26.11 -19.19 -8.52
N ALA A 620 26.47 -18.71 -9.72
CA ALA A 620 27.31 -17.52 -9.89
C ALA A 620 26.63 -16.23 -9.38
N ALA A 621 25.30 -16.11 -9.54
CA ALA A 621 24.52 -14.98 -9.03
C ALA A 621 24.37 -15.00 -7.49
N MET A 622 24.29 -16.18 -6.88
CA MET A 622 24.32 -16.32 -5.43
C MET A 622 25.69 -15.95 -4.85
N GLU A 623 26.79 -16.39 -5.45
CA GLU A 623 28.14 -16.02 -4.99
C GLU A 623 28.36 -14.49 -5.02
N LYS A 624 27.88 -13.79 -6.05
CA LYS A 624 27.96 -12.31 -6.15
C LYS A 624 27.11 -11.55 -5.12
N ARG A 625 26.14 -12.20 -4.45
CA ARG A 625 25.32 -11.57 -3.40
C ARG A 625 25.89 -11.73 -1.99
N PHE A 626 26.88 -12.61 -1.82
CA PHE A 626 27.55 -12.85 -0.54
C PHE A 626 28.93 -12.17 -0.42
N PHE A 627 29.30 -11.31 -1.37
CA PHE A 627 30.50 -10.47 -1.34
C PHE A 627 30.18 -8.97 -1.36
#